data_AF-A0A847A292-F1
#
_entry.id   AF-A0A847A292-F1
#
_cell.length_a   1.000
_cell.length_b   1.000
_cell.length_c   1.000
_cell.angle_alpha   90.00
_cell.angle_beta   90.00
_cell.angle_gamma   90.00
#
_symmetry.space_group_name_H-M   'P 1'
#
loop_
_entity.id
_entity.type
_entity.pdbx_description
1 polymer ?
#
loop_
_entity_poly.entity_id
_entity_poly.type
_entity_poly.pdbx_seq_one_letter_code
_entity_poly.pdbx_strand_id
1 'polypeptide(L)'
;QLQWDLVVITEAPAETRVRRMVELRGMTQEDAERRIANQASDEQRRAIADVVIDTGASVADTMRQADELWSQLQTLHAAELAEPVELHLGDRSDQ
;
A
#
# COMPACT_ATOMS: atom_id res chain seq x y z
N GLN A 1 -17.02 -3.83 3.39
CA GLN A 1 -15.87 -3.55 2.51
C GLN A 1 -15.20 -2.31 3.06
N LEU A 2 -13.90 -2.34 3.31
CA LEU A 2 -13.18 -1.11 3.64
C LEU A 2 -13.14 -0.29 2.35
N GLN A 3 -13.76 0.91 2.33
CA GLN A 3 -13.76 1.78 1.16
C GLN A 3 -12.41 2.52 1.12
N TRP A 4 -11.45 1.93 0.43
CA TRP A 4 -10.19 2.57 0.05
C TRP A 4 -10.11 2.58 -1.46
N ASP A 5 -9.65 3.68 -2.05
CA ASP A 5 -9.47 3.80 -3.50
C ASP A 5 -8.22 3.04 -3.99
N LEU A 6 -7.24 2.86 -3.10
CA LEU A 6 -6.04 2.06 -3.36
C LEU A 6 -5.44 1.49 -2.07
N VAL A 7 -5.11 0.20 -2.07
CA VAL A 7 -4.39 -0.49 -0.98
C VAL A 7 -2.98 -0.85 -1.44
N VAL A 8 -1.99 -0.20 -0.82
CA VAL A 8 -0.57 -0.43 -1.09
C VAL A 8 0.05 -1.18 0.09
N ILE A 9 0.74 -2.28 -0.18
CA ILE A 9 1.49 -3.02 0.84
C ILE A 9 2.99 -3.03 0.53
N THR A 10 3.81 -3.21 1.56
CA THR A 10 5.22 -3.53 1.40
C THR A 10 5.47 -4.99 1.72
N GLU A 11 6.30 -5.65 0.92
CA GLU A 11 6.67 -7.05 1.12
C GLU A 11 8.20 -7.20 1.18
N ALA A 12 8.65 -8.10 2.05
CA ALA A 12 10.02 -8.57 2.13
C ALA A 12 9.99 -10.00 2.70
N PRO A 13 10.95 -10.88 2.34
CA PRO A 13 11.02 -12.22 2.90
C PRO A 13 10.97 -12.20 4.43
N ALA A 14 10.28 -13.16 5.04
CA ALA A 14 10.12 -13.22 6.50
C ALA A 14 11.46 -13.21 7.23
N GLU A 15 12.45 -13.96 6.72
CA GLU A 15 13.83 -13.96 7.23
C GLU A 15 14.48 -12.57 7.22
N THR A 16 14.24 -11.78 6.17
CA THR A 16 14.79 -10.43 6.05
C THR A 16 14.12 -9.48 7.04
N ARG A 17 12.80 -9.62 7.24
CA ARG A 17 12.05 -8.85 8.25
C ARG A 17 12.53 -9.16 9.66
N VAL A 18 12.71 -10.43 9.99
CA VAL A 18 13.23 -10.87 11.29
C VAL A 18 14.64 -10.33 11.52
N ARG A 19 15.56 -10.56 10.57
CA ARG A 19 16.93 -10.03 10.64
C ARG A 19 16.96 -8.52 10.91
N ARG A 20 16.17 -7.74 10.16
CA ARG A 20 16.11 -6.27 10.34
C ARG A 20 15.55 -5.86 11.70
N MET A 21 14.59 -6.60 12.27
CA MET A 21 14.09 -6.31 13.62
C MET A 21 15.13 -6.59 14.70
N VAL A 22 15.95 -7.63 14.53
CA VAL A 22 17.06 -7.91 15.44
C VAL A 22 18.15 -6.84 15.29
N GLU A 23 18.68 -6.66 14.08
CA GLU A 23 19.85 -5.80 13.84
C GLU A 23 19.56 -4.31 14.02
N LEU A 24 18.39 -3.83 13.56
CA LEU A 24 18.10 -2.39 13.53
C LEU A 24 17.24 -1.92 14.69
N ARG A 25 16.51 -2.84 15.35
CA ARG A 25 15.59 -2.50 16.45
C ARG A 25 15.95 -3.17 17.77
N GLY A 26 17.03 -3.95 17.82
CA GLY A 26 17.53 -4.59 19.04
C GLY A 26 16.60 -5.65 19.63
N MET A 27 15.70 -6.22 18.82
CA MET A 27 14.81 -7.30 19.29
C MET A 27 15.58 -8.62 19.46
N THR A 28 15.08 -9.49 20.35
CA THR A 28 15.51 -10.89 20.34
C THR A 28 14.97 -11.59 19.08
N GLN A 29 15.67 -12.62 18.61
CA GLN A 29 15.23 -13.44 17.48
C GLN A 29 13.82 -14.02 17.72
N GLU A 30 13.60 -14.57 18.91
CA GLU A 30 12.32 -15.18 19.29
C GLU A 30 11.17 -14.16 19.27
N ASP A 31 11.38 -12.98 19.85
CA ASP A 31 10.34 -11.93 19.85
C ASP A 31 10.06 -11.42 18.43
N ALA A 32 11.08 -11.33 17.58
CA ALA A 32 10.95 -10.94 16.18
C ALA A 32 10.12 -11.96 15.38
N GLU A 33 10.44 -13.25 15.50
CA GLU A 33 9.68 -14.35 14.87
C GLU A 33 8.23 -14.39 15.35
N ARG A 34 8.02 -14.30 16.67
CA ARG A 34 6.68 -14.26 17.28
C ARG A 34 5.86 -13.09 16.76
N ARG A 35 6.49 -11.93 16.56
CA ARG A 35 5.83 -10.75 15.98
C ARG A 35 5.37 -10.97 14.54
N ILE A 36 6.19 -11.64 13.72
CA ILE A 36 5.85 -11.95 12.33
C ILE A 36 4.74 -13.00 12.27
N ALA A 37 4.82 -14.03 13.11
CA ALA A 37 3.82 -15.10 13.17
C ALA A 37 2.43 -14.61 13.59
N ASN A 38 2.35 -13.53 14.38
CA ASN A 38 1.09 -12.94 14.83
C ASN A 38 0.45 -11.95 13.82
N GLN A 39 1.08 -11.73 12.67
CA GLN A 39 0.53 -10.86 11.61
C GLN A 39 -0.25 -11.68 10.57
N ALA A 40 -1.03 -11.00 9.73
CA ALA A 40 -1.59 -11.62 8.54
C ALA A 40 -0.47 -12.16 7.64
N SER A 41 -0.68 -13.34 7.05
CA SER A 41 0.26 -13.97 6.12
C SER A 41 0.49 -13.12 4.87
N ASP A 42 1.59 -13.37 4.17
CA ASP A 42 1.94 -12.65 2.94
C ASP A 42 0.85 -12.84 1.87
N GLU A 43 0.27 -14.03 1.77
CA GLU A 43 -0.88 -14.32 0.91
C GLU A 43 -2.12 -13.51 1.29
N GLN A 44 -2.48 -13.46 2.57
CA GLN A 44 -3.63 -12.66 3.04
C GLN A 44 -3.46 -11.17 2.78
N ARG A 45 -2.24 -10.63 2.93
CA ARG A 45 -1.95 -9.23 2.61
C ARG A 45 -2.03 -8.97 1.11
N ARG A 46 -1.50 -9.88 0.28
CA ARG A 46 -1.60 -9.76 -1.19
C ARG A 46 -3.04 -9.86 -1.70
N ALA A 47 -3.88 -10.66 -1.05
CA ALA A 47 -5.29 -10.82 -1.44
C ALA A 47 -6.12 -9.53 -1.34
N ILE A 48 -5.66 -8.54 -0.56
CA ILE A 48 -6.33 -7.25 -0.40
C ILE A 48 -5.55 -6.08 -1.02
N ALA A 49 -4.40 -6.35 -1.65
CA ALA A 49 -3.52 -5.31 -2.15
C ALA A 49 -3.76 -5.05 -3.64
N ASP A 50 -3.85 -3.78 -4.00
CA ASP A 50 -3.85 -3.34 -5.39
C ASP A 50 -2.41 -3.20 -5.90
N VAL A 51 -1.49 -2.78 -5.02
CA VAL A 51 -0.07 -2.59 -5.32
C VAL A 51 0.81 -3.18 -4.23
N VAL A 52 1.88 -3.84 -4.64
CA VAL A 52 2.93 -4.37 -3.75
C VAL A 52 4.24 -3.66 -4.08
N ILE A 53 4.89 -3.09 -3.06
CA ILE A 53 6.25 -2.54 -3.16
C ILE A 53 7.22 -3.54 -2.53
N ASP A 54 8.20 -4.01 -3.30
CA ASP A 54 9.26 -4.87 -2.80
C ASP A 54 10.28 -4.05 -1.98
N THR A 55 10.40 -4.41 -0.70
CA THR A 55 11.35 -3.88 0.27
C THR A 55 12.42 -4.90 0.68
N GLY A 56 12.38 -6.11 0.12
CA GLY A 56 13.36 -7.18 0.30
C GLY A 56 14.61 -7.01 -0.57
N ALA A 57 14.48 -6.33 -1.71
CA ALA A 57 15.58 -5.95 -2.60
C ALA A 57 16.39 -4.75 -2.04
N SER A 58 16.94 -3.91 -2.93
CA SER A 58 17.70 -2.72 -2.52
C SER A 58 16.79 -1.54 -2.17
N VAL A 59 17.30 -0.61 -1.34
CA VAL A 59 16.60 0.66 -1.07
C VAL A 59 16.35 1.44 -2.36
N ALA A 60 17.29 1.40 -3.32
CA ALA A 60 17.11 2.06 -4.62
C ALA A 60 15.95 1.47 -5.42
N ASP A 61 15.75 0.15 -5.36
CA ASP A 61 14.59 -0.51 -6.00
C ASP A 61 13.28 -0.13 -5.32
N THR A 62 13.27 -0.05 -3.99
CA THR A 62 12.10 0.42 -3.23
C THR A 62 11.74 1.86 -3.59
N MET A 63 12.74 2.76 -3.66
CA MET A 63 12.53 4.16 -4.02
C MET A 63 11.98 4.29 -5.44
N ARG A 64 12.55 3.56 -6.41
CA ARG A 64 12.06 3.55 -7.78
C ARG A 64 10.60 3.12 -7.87
N GLN A 65 10.22 2.02 -7.21
CA GLN A 65 8.83 1.55 -7.19
C GLN A 65 7.88 2.56 -6.54
N ALA A 66 8.32 3.24 -5.48
CA ALA A 66 7.55 4.30 -4.84
C ALA A 66 7.34 5.52 -5.76
N ASP A 67 8.38 5.94 -6.48
CA ASP A 67 8.31 7.05 -7.44
C ASP A 67 7.40 6.71 -8.65
N GLU A 68 7.46 5.46 -9.13
CA GLU A 68 6.58 4.95 -10.19
C GLU A 68 5.11 4.98 -9.74
N LEU A 69 4.83 4.47 -8.53
CA LEU A 69 3.49 4.51 -7.96
C LEU A 69 3.00 5.95 -7.76
N TRP A 70 3.86 6.84 -7.25
CA TRP A 70 3.53 8.25 -7.07
C TRP A 70 3.12 8.92 -8.38
N SER A 71 3.86 8.67 -9.46
CA SER A 71 3.54 9.21 -10.79
C SER A 71 2.20 8.69 -11.33
N GLN A 72 1.87 7.42 -11.06
CA GLN A 72 0.58 6.83 -11.44
C GLN A 72 -0.57 7.48 -10.66
N LEU A 73 -0.41 7.67 -9.35
CA LEU A 73 -1.40 8.33 -8.49
C LEU A 73 -1.70 9.76 -8.95
N GLN A 74 -0.68 10.52 -9.34
CA GLN A 74 -0.89 11.88 -9.88
C GLN A 74 -1.72 11.86 -11.17
N THR A 75 -1.54 10.84 -12.01
CA THR A 75 -2.31 10.69 -13.26
C THR A 75 -3.76 10.30 -12.98
N LEU A 76 -3.98 9.36 -12.07
CA LEU A 76 -5.33 8.92 -11.67
C LEU A 76 -6.12 10.07 -11.04
N HIS A 77 -5.50 10.82 -10.13
CA HIS A 77 -6.15 11.97 -9.50
C HIS A 77 -6.45 13.09 -10.51
N ALA A 78 -5.53 13.35 -11.44
CA ALA A 78 -5.79 14.32 -12.51
C ALA A 78 -6.94 13.89 -13.43
N ALA A 79 -7.10 12.59 -13.69
CA ALA A 79 -8.21 12.04 -14.47
C ALA A 79 -9.55 12.15 -13.71
N GLU A 80 -9.56 11.84 -12.41
CA GLU A 80 -10.73 11.95 -11.54
C GLU A 80 -11.24 13.40 -11.47
N LEU A 81 -10.33 14.39 -11.36
CA LEU A 81 -10.68 15.81 -11.40
C LEU A 81 -11.10 16.32 -12.78
N ALA A 82 -10.74 15.61 -13.84
CA ALA A 82 -11.10 15.95 -15.22
C ALA A 82 -12.45 15.35 -15.64
N GLU A 83 -13.05 14.47 -14.84
CA GLU A 83 -14.41 14.01 -15.10
C GLU A 83 -15.39 15.19 -14.95
N PRO A 84 -16.18 15.52 -15.99
CA PRO A 84 -17.17 16.56 -15.86
C PRO A 84 -18.22 16.10 -14.86
N VAL A 85 -18.32 16.82 -13.74
CA VAL A 85 -19.46 16.68 -12.83
C VAL A 85 -20.71 16.94 -13.64
N GLU A 86 -21.54 15.91 -13.88
CA GLU A 86 -22.89 16.10 -14.40
C GLU A 86 -23.62 16.99 -13.40
N LEU A 87 -23.69 18.28 -13.72
CA LEU A 87 -24.53 19.25 -13.04
C LEU A 87 -25.97 18.79 -13.26
N HIS A 88 -26.46 17.97 -12.33
CA HIS A 88 -27.87 17.71 -12.18
C HIS A 88 -28.50 19.01 -11.68
N LEU A 89 -28.73 19.94 -12.62
CA LEU A 89 -29.60 21.07 -12.45
C LEU A 89 -30.99 20.47 -12.22
N GLY A 90 -31.28 20.18 -10.95
CA GLY A 90 -32.61 19.82 -10.52
C GLY A 90 -33.55 20.92 -10.97
N ASP A 91 -34.42 20.57 -11.91
CA ASP A 91 -35.53 21.39 -12.37
C ASP A 91 -36.37 21.75 -11.14
N ARG A 92 -36.13 22.93 -10.56
CA ARG A 92 -36.99 23.52 -9.56
C ARG A 92 -38.11 24.25 -10.27
N SER A 93 -38.95 23.47 -10.93
CA SER A 93 -40.27 23.88 -11.38
C SER A 93 -41.29 23.09 -10.57
N ASP A 94 -41.45 23.48 -9.30
CA ASP A 94 -42.70 23.32 -8.53
C ASP A 94 -42.50 23.87 -7.11
N GLN A 95 -42.92 25.13 -6.93
CA GLN A 95 -43.56 25.65 -5.72
C GLN A 95 -44.28 26.96 -6.02
#